data_AF-A0AAV3R808-F1
#
_entry.id   AF-A0AAV3R808-F1
#
_cell.length_a   1.000
_cell.length_b   1.000
_cell.length_c   1.000
_cell.angle_alpha   90.00
_cell.angle_beta   90.00
_cell.angle_gamma   90.00
#
_symmetry.space_group_name_H-M   'P 1'
#
loop_
_entity.id
_entity.type
_entity.pdbx_description
1 polymer ?
#
loop_
_entity_poly.entity_id
_entity_poly.type
_entity_poly.pdbx_seq_one_letter_code
_entity_poly.pdbx_strand_id
1 'polypeptide(L)'
;MGVQLKVIQPNILTYNTIRLLAQNILTSSKFCLNPAGDTPSSCRLFDAIVSHCVPVIVSDELELPYEDELDYSEFSVFFSDEEASRPKYQYPPKKDDAVNMIWKQISHKLPAVQLAEHRNRRLKIPGWWR
;
A
#
# COMPACT_ATOMS: atom_id res chain seq x y z
N MET A 1 -18.77 -5.23 -6.48
CA MET A 1 -17.39 -5.76 -6.54
C MET A 1 -16.85 -5.79 -5.12
N GLY A 2 -16.99 -6.93 -4.45
CA GLY A 2 -16.58 -7.09 -3.05
C GLY A 2 -15.11 -7.47 -2.94
N VAL A 3 -14.36 -6.75 -2.12
CA VAL A 3 -12.98 -7.12 -1.77
C VAL A 3 -13.08 -8.23 -0.72
N GLN A 4 -12.67 -9.45 -1.06
CA GLN A 4 -12.60 -10.55 -0.09
C GLN A 4 -11.30 -10.44 0.72
N LEU A 5 -11.43 -10.21 2.03
CA LEU A 5 -10.36 -10.46 2.99
C LEU A 5 -10.28 -11.97 3.26
N LYS A 6 -9.18 -12.61 2.85
CA LYS A 6 -8.92 -14.02 3.11
C LYS A 6 -8.13 -14.17 4.41
N VAL A 7 -8.71 -14.83 5.40
CA VAL A 7 -8.01 -15.29 6.61
C VAL A 7 -7.33 -16.62 6.28
N ILE A 8 -6.01 -16.71 6.42
CA ILE A 8 -5.22 -17.90 6.12
C ILE A 8 -5.15 -18.78 7.38
N GLN A 9 -5.61 -20.03 7.28
CA GLN A 9 -5.38 -21.03 8.31
C GLN A 9 -3.93 -21.55 8.22
N PRO A 10 -3.22 -21.74 9.34
CA PRO A 10 -1.84 -22.19 9.31
C PRO A 10 -1.78 -23.71 9.07
N ASN A 11 -1.25 -24.12 7.93
CA ASN A 11 -0.59 -25.41 7.80
C ASN A 11 0.92 -25.19 7.90
N ILE A 12 1.67 -26.22 8.29
CA ILE A 12 3.12 -26.16 8.51
C ILE A 12 3.80 -25.82 7.18
N LEU A 13 4.15 -24.55 6.99
CA LEU A 13 4.72 -24.03 5.75
C LEU A 13 6.21 -23.72 5.99
N THR A 14 7.07 -24.30 5.18
CA THR A 14 8.47 -23.89 5.07
C THR A 14 8.55 -22.38 4.74
N TYR A 15 9.58 -21.69 5.24
CA TYR A 15 9.75 -20.23 5.09
C TYR A 15 9.57 -19.73 3.65
N ASN A 16 10.07 -20.50 2.67
CA ASN A 16 9.93 -20.19 1.24
C ASN A 16 8.48 -20.22 0.75
N THR A 17 7.65 -21.13 1.28
CA THR A 17 6.24 -21.23 0.89
C THR A 17 5.42 -20.09 1.49
N ILE A 18 5.70 -19.70 2.73
CA ILE A 18 5.08 -18.53 3.36
C ILE A 18 5.42 -17.27 2.57
N ARG A 19 6.69 -17.11 2.19
CA ARG A 19 7.16 -15.96 1.41
C ARG A 19 6.51 -15.90 0.02
N LEU A 20 6.41 -17.02 -0.70
CA LEU A 20 5.74 -17.08 -1.99
C LEU A 20 4.23 -16.77 -1.89
N LEU A 21 3.57 -17.27 -0.84
CA LEU A 21 2.16 -16.95 -0.59
C LEU A 21 1.97 -15.48 -0.24
N ALA A 22 2.83 -14.91 0.61
CA ALA A 22 2.82 -13.49 0.95
C ALA A 22 3.03 -12.62 -0.30
N GLN A 23 4.02 -12.94 -1.14
CA GLN A 23 4.27 -12.20 -2.38
C GLN A 23 3.07 -12.23 -3.33
N ASN A 24 2.42 -13.39 -3.52
CA ASN A 24 1.21 -13.51 -4.34
C ASN A 24 0.04 -12.66 -3.79
N ILE A 25 -0.10 -12.60 -2.47
CA ILE A 25 -1.12 -11.77 -1.82
C ILE A 25 -0.82 -10.29 -2.01
N LEU A 26 0.44 -9.88 -1.89
CA LEU A 26 0.85 -8.49 -2.05
C LEU A 26 0.72 -8.02 -3.51
N THR A 27 1.16 -8.83 -4.48
CA THR A 27 1.05 -8.48 -5.92
C THR A 27 -0.40 -8.46 -6.42
N SER A 28 -1.29 -9.25 -5.82
CA SER A 28 -2.72 -9.20 -6.12
C SER A 28 -3.46 -8.08 -5.37
N SER A 29 -2.83 -7.47 -4.38
CA SER A 29 -3.37 -6.36 -3.60
C SER A 29 -2.99 -5.01 -4.21
N LYS A 30 -3.86 -4.01 -4.06
CA LYS A 30 -3.57 -2.64 -4.51
C LYS A 30 -3.04 -1.74 -3.40
N PHE A 31 -3.42 -2.04 -2.16
CA PHE A 31 -3.03 -1.29 -0.97
C PHE A 31 -2.50 -2.27 0.08
N CYS A 32 -1.38 -1.92 0.71
CA CYS A 32 -0.71 -2.75 1.69
C CYS A 32 -0.54 -1.97 2.99
N LEU A 33 -1.19 -2.45 4.05
CA LEU A 33 -1.20 -1.79 5.35
C LEU A 33 0.14 -2.00 6.07
N ASN A 34 0.76 -0.89 6.48
CA ASN A 34 2.04 -0.83 7.17
C ASN A 34 1.87 0.01 8.46
N PRO A 35 1.33 -0.57 9.54
CA PRO A 35 1.36 0.08 10.83
C PRO A 35 2.81 0.13 11.38
N ALA A 36 3.08 1.07 12.29
CA ALA A 36 4.32 1.05 13.05
C ALA A 36 4.56 -0.33 13.69
N GLY A 37 5.81 -0.78 13.67
CA GLY A 37 6.26 -2.00 14.34
C GLY A 37 7.58 -1.74 15.06
N ASP A 38 8.17 -2.78 15.66
CA ASP A 38 9.36 -2.66 16.51
C ASP A 38 10.65 -2.20 15.78
N THR A 39 10.65 -2.17 14.44
CA THR A 39 11.77 -1.66 13.63
C THR A 39 11.28 -0.85 12.43
N PRO A 40 11.83 0.35 12.18
CA PRO A 40 11.36 1.22 11.08
C PRO A 40 11.60 0.62 9.69
N SER A 41 12.68 -0.16 9.53
CA SER A 41 13.05 -0.85 8.29
C SER A 41 12.31 -2.17 8.05
N SER A 42 11.09 -2.33 8.59
CA SER A 42 10.32 -3.58 8.51
C SER A 42 10.19 -4.08 7.05
N CYS A 43 10.42 -5.37 6.82
CA CYS A 43 10.37 -5.99 5.48
C CYS A 43 9.05 -5.74 4.73
N ARG A 44 7.95 -5.47 5.45
CA ARG A 44 6.61 -5.25 4.89
C ARG A 44 6.55 -4.06 3.93
N LEU A 45 7.26 -2.97 4.23
CA LEU A 45 7.29 -1.77 3.37
C LEU A 45 8.02 -2.07 2.05
N PHE A 46 9.18 -2.72 2.13
CA PHE A 46 9.93 -3.15 0.95
C PHE A 46 9.17 -4.17 0.11
N ASP A 47 8.54 -5.16 0.75
CA ASP A 47 7.73 -6.17 0.07
C ASP A 47 6.51 -5.54 -0.64
N ALA A 48 5.89 -4.51 -0.05
CA ALA A 48 4.81 -3.76 -0.68
C ALA A 48 5.30 -3.03 -1.95
N ILE A 49 6.41 -2.30 -1.85
CA ILE A 49 6.99 -1.54 -2.98
C ILE A 49 7.37 -2.50 -4.12
N VAL A 50 8.12 -3.57 -3.82
CA VAL A 50 8.56 -4.56 -4.82
C VAL A 50 7.38 -5.30 -5.45
N SER A 51 6.28 -5.46 -4.71
CA SER A 51 5.06 -6.09 -5.21
C SER A 51 4.13 -5.12 -5.94
N HIS A 52 4.53 -3.87 -6.18
CA HIS A 52 3.69 -2.82 -6.77
C HIS A 52 2.37 -2.56 -6.01
N CYS A 53 2.41 -2.77 -4.70
CA CYS A 53 1.30 -2.50 -3.80
C CYS A 53 1.51 -1.14 -3.11
N VAL A 54 0.51 -0.25 -3.19
CA VAL A 54 0.60 1.09 -2.62
C VAL A 54 0.69 0.99 -1.09
N PRO A 55 1.78 1.49 -0.46
CA PRO A 55 1.91 1.46 0.99
C PRO A 55 0.86 2.36 1.66
N VAL A 56 0.17 1.83 2.66
CA VAL A 56 -0.70 2.57 3.58
C VAL A 56 -0.01 2.60 4.93
N ILE A 57 0.68 3.69 5.23
CA ILE A 57 1.47 3.88 6.45
C ILE A 57 0.54 4.41 7.54
N VAL A 58 0.53 3.73 8.69
CA VAL A 58 -0.28 4.11 9.85
C VAL A 58 0.65 4.33 11.03
N SER A 59 1.15 5.55 11.13
CA SER A 59 1.99 6.04 12.23
C SER A 59 2.41 7.47 11.93
N ASP A 60 2.48 8.30 12.98
CA ASP A 60 3.07 9.64 12.90
C ASP A 60 4.57 9.66 13.23
N GLU A 61 5.12 8.56 13.77
CA GLU A 61 6.48 8.47 14.30
C GLU A 61 7.38 7.48 13.53
N LEU A 62 6.91 6.96 12.39
CA LEU A 62 7.67 5.99 11.60
C LEU A 62 8.77 6.66 10.76
N GLU A 63 10.03 6.45 11.13
CA GLU A 63 11.20 6.84 10.33
C GLU A 63 11.29 5.96 9.06
N LEU A 64 11.21 6.56 7.88
CA LEU A 64 11.16 5.82 6.62
C LEU A 64 12.56 5.68 6.02
N PRO A 65 12.87 4.53 5.39
CA PRO A 65 14.20 4.34 4.82
C PRO A 65 14.41 5.33 3.66
N TYR A 66 15.51 6.08 3.74
CA TYR A 66 15.86 7.12 2.77
C TYR A 66 14.79 8.23 2.65
N GLU A 67 14.12 8.58 3.75
CA GLU A 67 13.11 9.66 3.76
C GLU A 67 13.63 11.02 3.28
N ASP A 68 14.93 11.27 3.42
CA ASP A 68 15.59 12.47 2.90
C ASP A 68 15.74 12.47 1.37
N GLU A 69 15.70 11.29 0.74
CA GLU A 69 15.91 11.13 -0.71
C GLU A 69 14.61 10.76 -1.45
N LEU A 70 13.66 10.10 -0.78
CA LEU A 70 12.42 9.60 -1.35
C LEU A 70 11.21 10.30 -0.73
N ASP A 71 10.45 11.02 -1.55
CA ASP A 71 9.16 11.57 -1.12
C ASP A 71 8.08 10.48 -1.12
N TYR A 72 7.90 9.83 0.03
CA TYR A 72 6.87 8.81 0.23
C TYR A 72 5.45 9.34 0.04
N SER A 73 5.22 10.66 0.13
CA SER A 73 3.90 11.25 -0.05
C SER A 73 3.38 11.09 -1.50
N GLU A 74 4.28 10.93 -2.48
CA GLU A 74 3.92 10.75 -3.88
C GLU A 74 3.31 9.38 -4.17
N PHE A 75 3.79 8.33 -3.50
CA PHE A 75 3.45 6.94 -3.82
C PHE A 75 2.86 6.15 -2.64
N SER A 76 2.67 6.77 -1.48
CA SER A 76 2.07 6.16 -0.28
C SER A 76 0.86 6.96 0.23
N VAL A 77 0.07 6.33 1.08
CA VAL A 77 -1.03 6.94 1.84
C VAL A 77 -0.65 6.92 3.31
N PHE A 78 -0.81 8.05 3.99
CA PHE A 78 -0.52 8.19 5.43
C PHE A 78 -1.81 8.32 6.22
N PHE A 79 -1.83 7.70 7.39
CA PHE A 79 -2.82 7.87 8.44
C PHE A 79 -2.09 8.13 9.76
N SER A 80 -2.55 9.15 10.48
CA SER A 80 -2.12 9.36 11.86
C SER A 80 -2.64 8.25 12.77
N ASP A 81 -1.95 8.04 13.88
CA ASP A 81 -2.38 7.08 14.89
C ASP A 81 -3.73 7.51 15.49
N GLU A 82 -4.01 8.80 15.63
CA GLU A 82 -5.34 9.29 16.02
C GLU A 82 -6.42 9.00 14.98
N GLU A 83 -6.13 9.14 13.68
CA GLU A 83 -7.08 8.80 12.61
C GLU A 83 -7.39 7.31 12.57
N ALA A 84 -6.39 6.46 12.80
CA ALA A 84 -6.54 5.01 12.86
C ALA A 84 -7.24 4.55 14.14
N SER A 85 -7.01 5.24 15.27
CA SER A 85 -7.60 4.93 16.58
C SER A 85 -9.09 5.31 16.66
N ARG A 86 -9.56 6.23 15.82
CA ARG A 86 -10.99 6.60 15.77
C ARG A 86 -11.82 5.43 15.21
N PRO A 87 -12.70 4.78 16.01
CA PRO A 87 -13.59 3.76 15.49
C PRO A 87 -14.76 4.45 14.79
N LYS A 88 -14.55 4.88 13.54
CA LYS A 88 -15.62 5.43 12.69
C LYS A 88 -16.08 4.49 11.60
N TYR A 89 -15.42 3.35 11.39
CA TYR A 89 -15.91 2.33 10.48
C TYR A 89 -17.27 1.82 10.98
N GLN A 90 -18.33 2.25 10.32
CA GLN A 90 -19.69 1.81 10.57
C GLN A 90 -20.19 1.15 9.29
N TYR A 91 -20.59 -0.11 9.37
CA TYR A 91 -21.30 -0.75 8.27
C TYR A 91 -22.81 -0.57 8.47
N PRO A 92 -23.57 -0.09 7.46
CA PRO A 92 -23.12 0.33 6.13
C PRO A 92 -22.38 1.69 6.12
N PRO A 93 -21.44 1.93 5.17
CA PRO A 93 -20.60 3.12 5.16
C PRO A 93 -21.42 4.41 5.16
N LYS A 94 -21.17 5.27 6.15
CA LYS A 94 -21.82 6.58 6.23
C LYS A 94 -21.01 7.65 5.50
N LYS A 95 -21.66 8.75 5.12
CA LYS A 95 -20.99 9.95 4.61
C LYS A 95 -19.98 10.40 5.69
N ASP A 96 -18.72 10.59 5.30
CA ASP A 96 -17.57 10.91 6.18
C ASP A 96 -17.04 9.77 7.08
N ASP A 97 -17.35 8.51 6.74
CA ASP A 97 -16.69 7.32 7.30
C ASP A 97 -15.27 7.12 6.69
N ALA A 98 -14.40 6.38 7.39
CA ALA A 98 -13.04 6.00 7.01
C ALA A 98 -12.94 5.49 5.56
N VAL A 99 -13.89 4.69 5.07
CA VAL A 99 -13.89 4.23 3.66
C VAL A 99 -14.09 5.39 2.68
N ASN A 100 -15.01 6.32 2.99
CA ASN A 100 -15.21 7.51 2.17
C ASN A 100 -14.01 8.47 2.26
N MET A 101 -13.35 8.56 3.43
CA MET A 101 -12.13 9.33 3.60
C MET A 101 -10.98 8.76 2.76
N ILE A 102 -10.77 7.44 2.81
CA ILE A 102 -9.78 6.72 1.97
C ILE A 102 -10.06 6.98 0.48
N TRP A 103 -11.31 6.77 0.03
CA TRP A 103 -11.68 6.99 -1.37
C TRP A 103 -11.53 8.45 -1.81
N LYS A 104 -11.80 9.41 -0.91
CA LYS A 104 -11.57 10.83 -1.18
C LYS A 104 -10.08 11.07 -1.45
N GLN A 105 -9.19 10.61 -0.58
CA GLN A 105 -7.74 10.77 -0.75
C GLN A 105 -7.21 10.06 -2.01
N ILE A 106 -7.65 8.83 -2.25
CA ILE A 106 -7.30 8.07 -3.46
C ILE A 106 -7.77 8.78 -4.73
N SER A 107 -8.98 9.35 -4.73
CA SER A 107 -9.54 10.05 -5.90
C SER A 107 -8.71 11.27 -6.32
N HIS A 108 -8.10 11.97 -5.36
CA HIS A 108 -7.23 13.12 -5.65
C HIS A 108 -5.87 12.70 -6.20
N LYS A 109 -5.35 11.52 -5.81
CA LYS A 109 -4.06 10.99 -6.29
C LYS A 109 -4.16 10.17 -7.59
N LEU A 110 -5.35 9.62 -7.89
CA LEU A 110 -5.63 8.77 -9.05
C LEU A 110 -5.16 9.35 -10.41
N PRO A 111 -5.41 10.64 -10.73
CA PRO A 111 -4.98 11.21 -12.00
C PRO A 111 -3.46 11.27 -12.17
N ALA A 112 -2.72 11.53 -11.08
CA ALA A 112 -1.26 11.57 -11.11
C ALA A 112 -0.66 10.17 -11.32
N VAL A 113 -1.20 9.18 -10.62
CA VAL A 113 -0.81 7.77 -10.78
C VAL A 113 -1.11 7.28 -12.20
N GLN A 114 -2.30 7.59 -12.74
CA GLN A 114 -2.66 7.26 -14.13
C GLN A 114 -1.75 7.95 -15.14
N LEU A 115 -1.40 9.22 -14.92
CA LEU A 115 -0.48 9.95 -15.79
C LEU A 115 0.92 9.34 -15.77
N ALA A 116 1.42 8.96 -14.59
CA ALA A 116 2.71 8.28 -14.42
C ALA A 116 2.71 6.92 -15.14
N GLU A 117 1.64 6.12 -14.98
CA GLU A 117 1.48 4.85 -15.69
C GLU A 117 1.43 5.05 -17.22
N HIS A 118 0.66 6.04 -17.69
CA HIS A 118 0.57 6.39 -19.11
C HIS A 118 1.92 6.84 -19.68
N ARG A 119 2.70 7.64 -18.94
CA ARG A 119 4.06 8.04 -19.35
C ARG A 119 5.00 6.83 -19.44
N ASN A 120 4.96 5.95 -18.44
CA ASN A 120 5.82 4.76 -18.42
C ASN A 120 5.49 3.80 -19.59
N ARG A 121 4.21 3.68 -19.95
CA ARG A 121 3.78 2.96 -21.17
C ARG A 121 4.29 3.59 -22.47
N ARG A 122 4.39 4.93 -22.55
CA ARG A 122 4.94 5.65 -23.73
C ARG A 122 6.46 5.59 -23.83
N LEU A 123 7.17 5.55 -22.70
CA LEU A 123 8.64 5.47 -22.66
C LEU A 123 9.18 4.08 -23.06
N LYS A 124 8.32 3.05 -23.10
CA LYS A 124 8.63 1.76 -23.74
C LYS A 124 8.59 1.89 -25.26
N ILE A 125 9.46 2.72 -25.85
CA ILE A 125 9.75 2.70 -27.28
C ILE A 125 10.59 1.43 -27.53
N PRO A 126 10.12 0.43 -28.29
CA PRO A 126 10.95 -0.72 -28.62
C PRO A 126 12.07 -0.25 -29.57
N GLY A 127 13.32 -0.34 -29.12
CA GLY A 127 14.48 -0.26 -30.03
C GLY A 127 15.32 1.03 -30.04
N TRP A 128 15.27 1.86 -29.01
CA TRP A 128 16.13 3.07 -28.91
C TRP A 128 17.56 2.82 -28.38
N TRP A 129 17.89 1.58 -28.00
CA TRP A 129 19.24 1.14 -27.60
C TRP A 129 19.85 0.22 -28.66
N ARG A 130 20.09 0.73 -29.86
CA ARG A 130 20.95 0.07 -30.85
C ARG A 130 21.96 1.05 -31.41
#